data_AF-A0AAE2SWL5-F1
#
_entry.id   AF-A0AAE2SWL5-F1
#
_cell.length_a   1.000
_cell.length_b   1.000
_cell.length_c   1.000
_cell.angle_alpha   90.00
_cell.angle_beta   90.00
_cell.angle_gamma   90.00
#
_symmetry.space_group_name_H-M   'P 1'
#
loop_
_entity.id
_entity.type
_entity.pdbx_description
1 polymer ?
#
loop_
_entity_poly.entity_id
_entity_poly.type
_entity_poly.pdbx_seq_one_letter_code
_entity_poly.pdbx_strand_id
1 'polypeptide(L)'
;MTPKLRLTLFMPLVLLASCDDDSRQYTLYRNSALDANMRLHVASFDSADGESYNSENCQIAAGLFVTQPGVTVRYWCEKGKFRK
;
A
#
# COMPACT_ATOMS: atom_id res chain seq x y z
N MET A 1 -46.73 32.92 27.94
CA MET A 1 -45.38 32.39 28.25
C MET A 1 -45.29 31.03 27.57
N THR A 2 -44.73 30.96 26.36
CA THR A 2 -44.61 29.73 25.56
C THR A 2 -43.15 29.32 25.49
N PRO A 3 -42.77 28.07 25.79
CA PRO A 3 -41.39 27.64 25.63
C PRO A 3 -41.13 27.34 24.15
N LYS A 4 -40.13 28.01 23.58
CA LYS A 4 -39.58 27.65 22.26
C LYS A 4 -38.66 26.45 22.45
N LEU A 5 -39.18 25.25 22.18
CA LEU A 5 -38.37 24.04 22.11
C LEU A 5 -37.47 24.14 20.87
N ARG A 6 -36.22 24.55 21.06
CA ARG A 6 -35.20 24.49 20.01
C ARG A 6 -34.84 23.02 19.81
N LEU A 7 -35.38 22.44 18.75
CA LEU A 7 -35.02 21.12 18.27
C LEU A 7 -33.62 21.20 17.66
N THR A 8 -32.60 20.98 18.49
CA THR A 8 -31.21 20.86 18.03
C THR A 8 -31.11 19.56 17.24
N LEU A 9 -31.10 19.69 15.91
CA LEU A 9 -30.92 18.60 14.95
C LEU A 9 -29.52 17.98 15.17
N PHE A 10 -29.45 16.87 15.91
CA PHE A 10 -28.26 16.03 15.98
C PHE A 10 -28.13 15.31 14.62
N MET A 11 -27.40 15.94 13.69
CA MET A 11 -26.96 15.33 12.44
C MET A 11 -26.09 14.11 12.80
N PRO A 12 -26.46 12.87 12.45
CA PRO A 12 -25.58 11.74 12.68
C PRO A 12 -24.41 11.86 11.71
N LEU A 13 -23.21 12.06 12.26
CA LEU A 13 -21.96 12.05 11.49
C LEU A 13 -21.70 10.61 11.07
N VAL A 14 -22.23 10.22 9.90
CA VAL A 14 -21.93 8.93 9.28
C VAL A 14 -20.47 8.99 8.83
N LEU A 15 -19.59 8.38 9.62
CA LEU A 15 -18.21 8.12 9.24
C LEU A 15 -18.23 7.09 8.12
N LEU A 16 -18.10 7.55 6.88
CA LEU A 16 -17.77 6.68 5.75
C LEU A 16 -16.36 6.15 6.00
N ALA A 17 -16.27 4.96 6.60
CA ALA A 17 -15.03 4.19 6.59
C ALA A 17 -14.75 3.84 5.12
N SER A 18 -13.83 4.58 4.50
CA SER A 18 -13.29 4.19 3.20
C SER A 18 -12.48 2.92 3.41
N CYS A 19 -13.06 1.77 3.07
CA CYS A 19 -12.30 0.54 2.92
C CYS A 19 -11.34 0.76 1.76
N ASP A 20 -10.08 1.03 2.08
CA ASP A 20 -8.97 0.99 1.12
C ASP A 20 -8.87 -0.46 0.63
N ASP A 21 -9.22 -0.69 -0.63
CA ASP A 21 -9.19 -2.01 -1.24
C ASP A 21 -7.74 -2.34 -1.61
N ASP A 22 -7.02 -2.88 -0.62
CA ASP A 22 -5.64 -3.36 -0.74
C ASP A 22 -5.47 -4.46 -1.82
N SER A 23 -6.58 -4.99 -2.38
CA SER A 23 -6.59 -6.13 -3.30
C SER A 23 -5.83 -5.89 -4.60
N ARG A 24 -5.63 -4.64 -4.99
CA ARG A 24 -4.97 -4.24 -6.25
C ARG A 24 -3.55 -3.73 -6.06
N GLN A 25 -3.08 -3.60 -4.81
CA GLN A 25 -1.77 -3.06 -4.47
C GLN A 25 -0.69 -4.14 -4.51
N TYR A 26 0.53 -3.76 -4.88
CA TYR A 26 1.72 -4.61 -4.79
C TYR A 26 2.84 -3.88 -4.05
N THR A 27 3.59 -4.62 -3.24
CA THR A 27 4.69 -4.09 -2.47
C THR A 27 5.99 -4.75 -2.90
N LEU A 28 6.99 -3.93 -3.23
CA LEU A 28 8.34 -4.37 -3.51
C LEU A 28 9.16 -4.41 -2.22
N TYR A 29 9.74 -5.58 -1.97
CA TYR A 29 10.67 -5.81 -0.87
C TYR A 29 12.06 -6.14 -1.39
N ARG A 30 13.04 -5.91 -0.53
CA ARG A 30 14.38 -6.51 -0.62
C ARG A 30 14.79 -7.13 0.71
N ASN A 31 15.83 -7.96 0.70
CA ASN A 31 16.48 -8.38 1.93
C ASN A 31 17.65 -7.46 2.33
N SER A 32 18.15 -7.62 3.56
CA SER A 32 19.35 -6.93 4.01
C SER A 32 20.59 -7.63 3.47
N ALA A 33 21.63 -6.86 3.17
CA ALA A 33 22.95 -7.41 2.85
C ALA A 33 23.62 -8.10 4.06
N LEU A 34 23.17 -7.77 5.28
CA LEU A 34 23.68 -8.33 6.53
C LEU A 34 22.82 -9.48 7.07
N ASP A 35 21.56 -9.54 6.68
CA ASP A 35 20.60 -10.56 7.11
C ASP A 35 19.63 -10.89 5.97
N ALA A 36 19.77 -12.08 5.41
CA ALA A 36 18.96 -12.53 4.28
C ALA A 36 17.47 -12.74 4.62
N ASN A 37 17.13 -12.87 5.91
CA ASN A 37 15.76 -13.06 6.38
C ASN A 37 15.03 -11.74 6.64
N MET A 38 15.76 -10.63 6.73
CA MET A 38 15.17 -9.32 6.96
C MET A 38 14.36 -8.89 5.75
N ARG A 39 13.14 -8.40 5.98
CA ARG A 39 12.26 -7.80 4.96
C ARG A 39 12.33 -6.29 5.02
N LEU A 40 12.83 -5.67 3.97
CA LEU A 40 12.93 -4.22 3.84
C LEU A 40 11.98 -3.73 2.75
N HIS A 41 11.06 -2.83 3.11
CA HIS A 41 10.18 -2.16 2.16
C HIS A 41 11.00 -1.24 1.23
N VAL A 42 10.71 -1.29 -0.07
CA VAL A 42 11.36 -0.44 -1.07
C VAL A 42 10.34 0.51 -1.71
N ALA A 43 9.21 -0.02 -2.18
CA ALA A 43 8.19 0.75 -2.88
C ALA A 43 6.82 0.06 -2.84
N SER A 44 5.76 0.84 -3.06
CA SER A 44 4.39 0.36 -3.22
C SER A 44 3.84 0.77 -4.60
N PHE A 45 3.15 -0.14 -5.26
CA PHE A 45 2.56 0.00 -6.59
C PHE A 45 1.04 0.01 -6.44
N ASP A 46 0.45 1.20 -6.56
CA ASP A 46 -0.97 1.50 -6.28
C ASP A 46 -1.57 2.45 -7.36
N SER A 47 -1.25 2.23 -8.63
CA SER A 47 -1.89 3.00 -9.70
C SER A 47 -3.37 2.64 -9.81
N ALA A 48 -4.21 3.60 -10.22
CA ALA A 48 -5.62 3.39 -10.58
C ALA A 48 -5.81 2.41 -11.78
N ASP A 49 -4.73 2.09 -12.51
CA ASP A 49 -4.75 1.21 -13.69
C ASP A 49 -4.97 -0.28 -13.38
N GLY A 50 -5.05 -0.65 -12.10
CA GLY A 50 -5.52 -1.96 -11.65
C GLY A 50 -4.41 -2.96 -11.30
N GLU A 51 -4.84 -4.13 -10.85
CA GLU A 51 -3.96 -5.17 -10.27
C GLU A 51 -2.86 -5.61 -11.23
N SER A 52 -3.21 -5.90 -12.49
CA SER A 52 -2.23 -6.38 -13.49
C SER A 52 -1.12 -5.36 -13.72
N TYR A 53 -1.49 -4.07 -13.85
CA TYR A 53 -0.52 -2.99 -14.04
C TYR A 53 0.41 -2.87 -12.84
N ASN A 54 -0.14 -2.90 -11.62
CA ASN A 54 0.64 -2.79 -10.39
C ASN A 54 1.59 -3.99 -10.19
N SER A 55 1.10 -5.21 -10.44
CA SER A 55 1.91 -6.43 -10.39
C SER A 55 3.04 -6.39 -11.41
N GLU A 56 2.73 -6.07 -12.68
CA GLU A 56 3.71 -6.03 -13.77
C GLU A 56 4.80 -4.99 -13.49
N ASN A 57 4.42 -3.76 -13.14
CA ASN A 57 5.39 -2.71 -12.83
C ASN A 57 6.24 -3.04 -11.61
N CYS A 58 5.68 -3.71 -10.60
CA CYS A 58 6.47 -4.18 -9.47
C CYS A 58 7.55 -5.18 -9.92
N GLN A 59 7.18 -6.17 -10.75
CA GLN A 59 8.11 -7.18 -11.23
C GLN A 59 9.20 -6.57 -12.14
N ILE A 60 8.83 -5.64 -13.02
CA ILE A 60 9.78 -4.88 -13.84
C ILE A 60 10.78 -4.16 -12.94
N ALA A 61 10.31 -3.43 -11.92
CA ALA A 61 11.19 -2.72 -10.99
C ALA A 61 12.11 -3.69 -10.23
N ALA A 62 11.61 -4.82 -9.74
CA ALA A 62 12.42 -5.85 -9.10
C ALA A 62 13.54 -6.37 -10.03
N GLY A 63 13.22 -6.64 -11.29
CA GLY A 63 14.17 -7.04 -12.33
C GLY A 63 15.22 -5.96 -12.65
N LEU A 64 14.80 -4.70 -12.70
CA LEU A 64 15.73 -3.58 -12.92
C LEU A 64 16.69 -3.38 -11.74
N PHE A 65 16.22 -3.55 -10.50
CA PHE A 65 17.09 -3.42 -9.33
C PHE A 65 18.10 -4.56 -9.20
N VAL A 66 17.70 -5.80 -9.46
CA VAL A 66 18.63 -6.95 -9.36
C VAL A 66 19.71 -6.94 -10.43
N THR A 67 19.47 -6.29 -11.57
CA THR A 67 20.45 -6.20 -12.67
C THR A 67 21.49 -5.09 -12.50
N GLN A 68 21.37 -4.24 -11.47
CA GLN A 68 22.36 -3.18 -11.23
C GLN A 68 23.72 -3.75 -10.80
N PRO A 69 24.85 -3.20 -11.27
CA PRO A 69 26.18 -3.64 -10.87
C PRO A 69 26.38 -3.59 -9.36
N GLY A 70 26.87 -4.70 -8.78
CA GLY A 70 27.18 -4.80 -7.35
C GLY A 70 26.00 -5.15 -6.44
N VAL A 71 24.80 -5.36 -7.00
CA VAL A 71 23.65 -5.83 -6.21
C VAL A 71 23.75 -7.32 -5.93
N THR A 72 23.74 -7.69 -4.66
CA THR A 72 23.78 -9.09 -4.17
C THR A 72 22.55 -9.50 -3.38
N VAL A 73 21.64 -8.54 -3.12
CA VAL A 73 20.40 -8.74 -2.38
C VAL A 73 19.27 -9.20 -3.31
N ARG A 74 18.32 -9.93 -2.75
CA ARG A 74 17.10 -10.38 -3.44
C ARG A 74 16.06 -9.28 -3.42
N TYR A 75 15.38 -9.09 -4.55
CA TYR A 75 14.16 -8.28 -4.68
C TYR A 75 12.97 -9.20 -4.98
N TRP A 76 11.79 -8.87 -4.46
CA TRP A 76 10.56 -9.58 -4.80
C TRP A 76 9.33 -8.73 -4.54
N CYS A 77 8.27 -9.03 -5.28
CA CYS A 77 6.97 -8.41 -5.13
C CYS A 77 6.03 -9.28 -4.31
N GLU A 78 5.23 -8.64 -3.48
CA GLU A 78 4.17 -9.28 -2.68
C GLU A 78 2.86 -8.53 -2.92
N LYS A 79 1.76 -9.28 -3.08
CA LYS A 79 0.44 -8.68 -3.20
C LYS A 79 0.01 -8.09 -1.85
N GLY A 80 -0.54 -6.89 -1.88
CA GLY A 80 -1.07 -6.18 -0.73
C GLY A 80 -0.25 -4.96 -0.31
N LYS A 81 -0.85 -4.20 0.60
CA LYS A 81 -0.32 -2.94 1.13
C LYS A 81 0.76 -3.16 2.18
N PHE A 82 1.81 -2.33 2.13
CA PHE A 82 2.83 -2.28 3.17
C PHE A 82 2.22 -1.84 4.52
N ARG A 83 2.59 -2.54 5.59
CA ARG A 83 2.22 -2.21 6.97
C ARG A 83 3.49 -1.93 7.78
N LYS A 84 3.54 -0.75 8.40
CA LYS A 84 4.69 -0.24 9.17
C LYS A 84 4.68 -0.74 10.61
#